data_AF-A0A6B8J5Z3-F1
#
_entry.id   AF-A0A6B8J5Z3-F1
#
_cell.length_a   1.000
_cell.length_b   1.000
_cell.length_c   1.000
_cell.angle_alpha   90.00
_cell.angle_beta   90.00
_cell.angle_gamma   90.00
#
_symmetry.space_group_name_H-M   'P 1'
#
loop_
_entity.id
_entity.type
_entity.pdbx_description
1 polymer ?
#
loop_
_entity_poly.entity_id
_entity_poly.type
_entity_poly.pdbx_seq_one_letter_code
_entity_poly.pdbx_strand_id
1 'polypeptide(L)'
;MFRPRIICSPRDLTDPDGGKIYTISANGETVEPAPFVRRLVEVKQLREVSWDRTPHFTIFHQGESRPYLILAWWGNDNELFTSVSVQTGKEWVEQPDRYSFCLYDLEVFWAERNIFIETLYCRTPSLERYQMTRHPWSSDPSDPAIR
;
A
#
# COMPACT_ATOMS: atom_id res chain seq x y z
N MET A 1 22.91 -14.63 -3.83
CA MET A 1 23.21 -13.62 -2.79
C MET A 1 21.91 -12.89 -2.48
N PHE A 2 21.60 -12.64 -1.20
CA PHE A 2 20.38 -11.91 -0.81
C PHE A 2 20.44 -10.45 -1.26
N ARG A 3 19.31 -9.93 -1.76
CA ARG A 3 19.12 -8.51 -2.09
C ARG A 3 17.88 -8.00 -1.33
N PRO A 4 17.96 -6.86 -0.63
CA PRO A 4 16.78 -6.26 -0.01
C PRO A 4 15.75 -5.86 -1.06
N ARG A 5 14.47 -5.88 -0.67
CA ARG A 5 13.38 -5.37 -1.52
C ARG A 5 13.47 -3.85 -1.60
N ILE A 6 13.00 -3.29 -2.70
CA ILE A 6 12.97 -1.84 -2.92
C ILE A 6 11.54 -1.35 -2.70
N ILE A 7 11.36 -0.35 -1.84
CA ILE A 7 10.09 0.33 -1.60
C ILE A 7 10.14 1.68 -2.31
N CYS A 8 9.13 1.98 -3.13
CA CYS A 8 8.97 3.29 -3.74
C CYS A 8 7.64 3.93 -3.31
N SER A 9 7.65 5.25 -3.16
CA SER A 9 6.47 6.05 -2.84
C SER A 9 6.28 7.22 -3.84
N PRO A 10 5.96 6.93 -5.11
CA PRO A 10 5.73 7.97 -6.10
C PRO A 10 4.59 8.89 -5.69
N ARG A 11 4.82 10.21 -5.70
CA ARG A 11 3.83 11.21 -5.25
C ARG A 11 2.62 11.30 -6.19
N ASP A 12 2.86 11.05 -7.47
CA ASP A 12 1.89 11.05 -8.56
C ASP A 12 1.04 9.76 -8.61
N LEU A 13 1.43 8.72 -7.87
CA LEU A 13 0.70 7.45 -7.86
C LEU A 13 -0.31 7.41 -6.71
N THR A 14 -1.53 7.82 -7.01
CA THR A 14 -2.72 7.69 -6.14
C THR A 14 -3.83 6.97 -6.88
N ASP A 15 -4.71 6.30 -6.14
CA ASP A 15 -5.95 5.80 -6.73
C ASP A 15 -7.00 6.93 -6.90
N PRO A 16 -8.06 6.71 -7.69
CA PRO A 16 -9.06 7.75 -7.98
C PRO A 16 -9.80 8.29 -6.74
N ASP A 17 -9.81 7.55 -5.63
CA ASP A 17 -10.46 7.95 -4.37
C ASP A 17 -9.48 8.67 -3.42
N GLY A 18 -8.27 8.99 -3.90
CA GLY A 18 -7.22 9.65 -3.12
C GLY A 18 -6.39 8.72 -2.25
N GLY A 19 -6.51 7.40 -2.43
CA GLY A 19 -5.67 6.41 -1.76
C GLY A 19 -4.22 6.51 -2.21
N LYS A 20 -3.27 6.49 -1.26
CA LYS A 20 -1.85 6.48 -1.58
C LYS A 20 -1.45 5.10 -2.12
N ILE A 21 -0.69 5.06 -3.21
CA ILE A 21 -0.11 3.80 -3.72
C ILE A 21 1.39 3.78 -3.46
N TYR A 22 1.86 2.62 -3.01
CA TYR A 22 3.26 2.26 -2.80
C TYR A 22 3.60 1.07 -3.69
N THR A 23 4.86 0.94 -4.09
CA THR A 23 5.33 -0.26 -4.81
C THR A 23 6.46 -0.92 -4.03
N ILE A 24 6.49 -2.25 -4.04
CA ILE A 24 7.58 -3.04 -3.47
C ILE A 24 8.05 -4.06 -4.50
N SER A 25 9.35 -4.12 -4.76
CA SER A 25 9.94 -5.03 -5.75
C SER A 25 10.97 -5.97 -5.12
N ALA A 26 10.84 -7.28 -5.39
CA ALA A 26 11.78 -8.31 -4.94
C ALA A 26 13.15 -8.21 -5.63
N ASN A 27 13.14 -7.90 -6.93
CA ASN A 27 14.27 -7.98 -7.82
C ASN A 27 14.78 -6.59 -8.26
N GLY A 28 14.11 -5.53 -7.82
CA GLY A 28 14.42 -4.14 -8.17
C GLY A 28 13.85 -3.69 -9.52
N GLU A 29 13.05 -4.53 -10.18
CA GLU A 29 12.33 -4.14 -11.39
C GLU A 29 11.16 -3.22 -11.04
N THR A 30 10.82 -2.33 -11.98
CA THR A 30 9.63 -1.49 -11.89
C THR A 30 8.37 -2.37 -11.82
N VAL A 31 7.53 -2.13 -10.81
CA VAL A 31 6.27 -2.86 -10.65
C VAL A 31 5.28 -2.42 -11.72
N GLU A 32 4.76 -3.37 -12.52
CA GLU A 32 3.72 -3.11 -13.52
C GLU A 32 2.36 -2.86 -12.83
N PRO A 33 1.75 -1.66 -12.91
CA PRO A 33 0.58 -1.34 -12.10
C PRO A 33 -0.74 -1.98 -12.55
N ALA A 34 -0.90 -2.22 -13.86
CA ALA A 34 -2.17 -2.61 -14.46
C ALA A 34 -2.91 -3.80 -13.79
N PRO A 35 -2.25 -4.95 -13.51
CA PRO A 35 -2.92 -6.07 -12.85
C PRO A 35 -3.37 -5.73 -11.42
N PHE A 36 -2.58 -4.95 -10.68
CA PHE A 36 -2.92 -4.55 -9.31
C PHE A 36 -4.07 -3.56 -9.28
N VAL A 37 -4.10 -2.58 -10.20
CA VAL A 37 -5.18 -1.60 -10.31
C VAL A 37 -6.52 -2.29 -10.58
N ARG A 38 -6.55 -3.26 -11.50
CA ARG A 38 -7.76 -4.04 -11.76
C ARG A 38 -8.25 -4.74 -10.50
N ARG A 39 -7.36 -5.42 -9.79
CA ARG A 39 -7.71 -6.12 -8.56
C ARG A 39 -8.14 -5.16 -7.44
N LEU A 40 -7.51 -3.99 -7.34
CA LEU A 40 -7.87 -2.96 -6.37
C LEU A 40 -9.32 -2.51 -6.56
N VAL A 41 -9.75 -2.25 -7.79
CA VAL A 41 -11.14 -1.88 -8.10
C VAL A 41 -12.11 -2.96 -7.64
N GLU A 42 -11.83 -4.24 -7.95
CA GLU A 42 -12.66 -5.37 -7.51
C GLU A 42 -12.76 -5.44 -5.98
N VAL A 43 -11.62 -5.37 -5.29
CA VAL A 43 -11.53 -5.45 -3.82
C VAL A 43 -12.26 -4.29 -3.15
N LYS A 44 -12.18 -3.07 -3.70
CA LYS A 44 -12.87 -1.89 -3.18
C LYS A 44 -14.39 -1.98 -3.39
N GLN A 45 -14.85 -2.53 -4.52
CA GLN A 45 -16.28 -2.72 -4.81
C GLN A 45 -16.95 -3.75 -3.91
N LEU A 46 -16.21 -4.75 -3.42
CA LEU A 46 -16.72 -5.78 -2.51
C LEU A 46 -16.88 -5.30 -1.05
N ARG A 47 -16.49 -4.07 -0.75
CA ARG A 47 -16.47 -3.52 0.62
C ARG A 47 -17.39 -2.32 0.72
N GLU A 48 -18.16 -2.26 1.80
CA GLU A 48 -19.04 -1.14 2.11
C GLU A 48 -18.26 0.00 2.80
N VAL A 49 -17.32 0.62 2.08
CA VAL A 49 -16.46 1.71 2.57
C VAL A 49 -16.60 2.93 1.66
N SER A 50 -16.80 4.11 2.24
CA SER A 50 -16.77 5.39 1.50
C SER A 50 -15.32 5.80 1.24
N TRP A 51 -14.73 5.26 0.17
CA TRP A 51 -13.29 5.35 -0.11
C TRP A 51 -12.78 6.79 -0.26
N ASP A 52 -13.58 7.69 -0.84
CA ASP A 52 -13.28 9.12 -1.01
C ASP A 52 -13.12 9.89 0.31
N ARG A 53 -13.68 9.34 1.39
CA ARG A 53 -13.66 9.94 2.74
C ARG A 53 -12.85 9.12 3.75
N THR A 54 -12.37 7.95 3.33
CA THR A 54 -11.65 7.03 4.21
C THR A 54 -10.16 7.17 3.93
N PRO A 55 -9.32 7.46 4.93
CA PRO A 55 -7.87 7.45 4.75
C PRO A 55 -7.41 6.01 4.50
N HIS A 56 -6.79 5.78 3.36
CA HIS A 56 -6.37 4.45 2.93
C HIS A 56 -5.08 4.52 2.10
N PHE A 57 -4.43 3.37 1.99
CA PHE A 57 -3.27 3.19 1.16
C PHE A 57 -3.23 1.76 0.60
N THR A 58 -2.49 1.61 -0.49
CA THR A 58 -2.35 0.35 -1.20
C THR A 58 -0.88 0.08 -1.50
N ILE A 59 -0.45 -1.18 -1.42
CA ILE A 59 0.88 -1.62 -1.79
C ILE A 59 0.77 -2.59 -2.96
N PHE A 60 1.40 -2.25 -4.07
CA PHE A 60 1.61 -3.12 -5.21
C PHE A 60 2.95 -3.83 -5.00
N HIS A 61 2.87 -5.03 -4.45
CA HIS A 61 4.05 -5.77 -4.03
C HIS A 61 4.34 -6.89 -5.02
N GLN A 62 5.36 -6.69 -5.85
CA GLN A 62 5.97 -7.73 -6.67
C GLN A 62 6.86 -8.62 -5.78
N GLY A 63 6.24 -9.67 -5.23
CA GLY A 63 6.92 -10.69 -4.43
C GLY A 63 7.94 -11.49 -5.25
N GLU A 64 8.78 -12.27 -4.57
CA GLU A 64 9.77 -13.14 -5.25
C GLU A 64 9.07 -14.17 -6.15
N SER A 65 8.00 -14.78 -5.63
CA SER A 65 7.30 -15.87 -6.31
C SER A 65 5.93 -15.46 -6.84
N ARG A 66 5.30 -14.43 -6.26
CA ARG A 66 3.91 -14.06 -6.52
C ARG A 66 3.69 -12.55 -6.31
N PRO A 67 2.84 -11.92 -7.12
CA PRO A 67 2.28 -10.59 -6.84
C PRO A 67 1.33 -10.60 -5.64
N TYR A 68 1.41 -9.55 -4.82
CA TYR A 68 0.54 -9.27 -3.68
C TYR A 68 -0.04 -7.86 -3.81
N LEU A 69 -1.36 -7.74 -3.65
CA LEU A 69 -2.04 -6.47 -3.47
C LEU A 69 -2.44 -6.36 -2.01
N ILE A 70 -1.88 -5.37 -1.32
CA ILE A 70 -2.26 -5.05 0.05
C ILE A 70 -3.06 -3.76 0.00
N LEU A 71 -4.34 -3.80 0.35
CA LEU A 71 -5.16 -2.61 0.60
C LEU A 71 -5.36 -2.48 2.10
N ALA A 72 -5.10 -1.29 2.65
CA ALA A 72 -5.27 -1.00 4.06
C ALA A 72 -6.02 0.32 4.25
N TRP A 73 -6.91 0.38 5.23
CA TRP A 73 -7.73 1.56 5.50
C TRP A 73 -7.98 1.73 7.00
N TRP A 74 -7.97 2.99 7.45
CA TRP A 74 -8.23 3.29 8.84
C TRP A 74 -9.73 3.38 9.08
N GLY A 75 -10.18 2.79 10.18
CA GLY A 75 -11.56 2.84 10.65
C GLY A 75 -11.60 2.71 12.17
N ASN A 76 -12.81 2.72 12.74
CA ASN A 76 -13.01 2.59 14.19
C ASN A 76 -12.06 3.49 15.00
N ASP A 77 -11.97 4.76 14.60
CA ASP A 77 -11.09 5.82 15.11
C ASP A 77 -9.58 5.61 14.94
N ASN A 78 -9.05 4.41 15.21
CA ASN A 78 -7.60 4.15 15.21
C ASN A 78 -7.19 2.74 14.79
N GLU A 79 -8.11 1.93 14.25
CA GLU A 79 -7.83 0.57 13.81
C GLU A 79 -7.45 0.56 12.32
N LEU A 80 -6.47 -0.27 11.96
CA LEU A 80 -6.07 -0.49 10.58
C LEU A 80 -6.67 -1.81 10.08
N PHE A 81 -7.63 -1.71 9.18
CA PHE A 81 -8.15 -2.86 8.46
C PHE A 81 -7.28 -3.17 7.26
N THR A 82 -7.17 -4.45 6.92
CA THR A 82 -6.33 -4.91 5.81
C THR A 82 -7.04 -5.91 4.92
N SER A 83 -6.65 -5.91 3.66
CA SER A 83 -7.08 -6.79 2.60
C SER A 83 -5.84 -7.26 1.85
N VAL A 84 -5.53 -8.56 1.91
CA VAL A 84 -4.34 -9.12 1.24
C VAL A 84 -4.81 -10.06 0.14
N SER A 85 -4.69 -9.59 -1.10
CA SER A 85 -4.92 -10.41 -2.29
C SER A 85 -3.59 -10.93 -2.84
N VAL A 86 -3.53 -12.20 -3.22
CA VAL A 86 -2.36 -12.84 -3.82
C VAL A 86 -2.72 -13.41 -5.18
N GLN A 87 -1.89 -13.17 -6.18
CA GLN A 87 -2.09 -13.78 -7.49
C GLN A 87 -1.55 -15.22 -7.49
N THR A 88 -2.44 -16.20 -7.66
CA THR A 88 -2.11 -17.63 -7.78
C THR A 88 -2.48 -18.11 -9.17
N GLY A 89 -1.48 -18.26 -10.04
CA GLY A 89 -1.72 -18.56 -11.46
C GLY A 89 -2.36 -17.34 -12.15
N LYS A 90 -3.57 -17.49 -12.68
CA LYS A 90 -4.31 -16.40 -13.36
C LYS A 90 -5.27 -15.63 -12.45
N GLU A 91 -5.51 -16.12 -11.23
CA GLU A 91 -6.55 -15.60 -10.34
C GLU A 91 -5.95 -14.86 -9.16
N TRP A 92 -6.70 -13.90 -8.63
CA TRP A 92 -6.41 -13.24 -7.36
C TRP A 92 -7.29 -13.84 -6.26
N VAL A 93 -6.69 -14.17 -5.12
CA VAL A 93 -7.40 -14.77 -3.98
C VAL A 93 -7.11 -14.01 -2.69
N GLU A 94 -8.08 -13.97 -1.78
CA GLU A 94 -7.93 -13.51 -0.40
C GLU A 94 -8.12 -14.71 0.54
N GLN A 95 -7.04 -15.14 1.21
CA GLN A 95 -7.05 -16.26 2.17
C GLN A 95 -6.24 -15.84 3.41
N PRO A 96 -6.86 -15.15 4.39
CA PRO A 96 -6.18 -14.57 5.54
C PRO A 96 -5.45 -15.58 6.44
N ASP A 97 -5.85 -16.85 6.39
CA ASP A 97 -5.24 -17.97 7.10
C ASP A 97 -3.94 -18.48 6.42
N ARG A 98 -3.66 -18.03 5.20
CA ARG A 98 -2.55 -18.52 4.37
C ARG A 98 -1.61 -17.43 3.87
N TYR A 99 -2.13 -16.25 3.61
CA TYR A 99 -1.38 -15.14 3.05
C TYR A 99 -1.47 -13.92 3.95
N SER A 100 -0.33 -13.26 4.10
CA SER A 100 -0.19 -12.03 4.87
C SER A 100 0.73 -11.07 4.12
N PHE A 101 0.84 -9.85 4.63
CA PHE A 101 1.85 -8.90 4.20
C PHE A 101 3.23 -9.29 4.78
N CYS A 102 4.31 -8.90 4.10
CA CYS A 102 5.67 -9.26 4.49
C CYS A 102 6.33 -8.19 5.38
N LEU A 103 7.55 -8.47 5.81
CA LEU A 103 8.35 -7.56 6.63
C LEU A 103 8.65 -6.19 6.00
N TYR A 104 8.66 -6.08 4.67
CA TYR A 104 8.84 -4.79 3.97
C TYR A 104 7.53 -4.01 3.87
N ASP A 105 6.39 -4.69 3.77
CA ASP A 105 5.08 -4.02 3.82
C ASP A 105 4.86 -3.36 5.20
N LEU A 106 5.43 -3.95 6.26
CA LEU A 106 5.42 -3.37 7.62
C LEU A 106 6.13 -2.01 7.70
N GLU A 107 7.13 -1.73 6.87
CA GLU A 107 7.77 -0.41 6.82
C GLU A 107 6.78 0.64 6.30
N VAL A 108 6.01 0.29 5.27
CA VAL A 108 4.92 1.13 4.76
C VAL A 108 3.86 1.35 5.84
N PHE A 109 3.45 0.28 6.53
CA PHE A 109 2.45 0.38 7.60
C PHE A 109 2.94 1.28 8.74
N TRP A 110 4.22 1.17 9.10
CA TRP A 110 4.83 2.01 10.13
C TRP A 110 4.80 3.49 9.75
N ALA A 111 5.18 3.83 8.52
CA ALA A 111 5.12 5.22 8.07
C ALA A 111 3.68 5.74 8.00
N GLU A 112 2.76 4.96 7.45
CA GLU A 112 1.35 5.33 7.34
C GLU A 112 0.71 5.53 8.70
N ARG A 113 1.07 4.71 9.70
CA ARG A 113 0.66 4.89 11.09
C ARG A 113 1.11 6.24 11.65
N ASN A 114 2.37 6.64 11.40
CA ASN A 114 2.88 7.92 11.88
C ASN A 114 2.19 9.10 11.17
N ILE A 115 2.02 9.00 9.85
CA ILE A 115 1.30 10.01 9.06
C ILE A 115 -0.14 10.15 9.54
N PHE A 116 -0.84 9.04 9.80
CA PHE A 116 -2.20 9.05 10.32
C PHE A 116 -2.30 9.81 11.65
N ILE A 117 -1.35 9.59 12.57
CA ILE A 117 -1.33 10.32 13.84
C ILE A 117 -1.08 11.82 13.66
N GLU A 118 -0.17 12.19 12.78
CA GLU A 118 0.17 13.60 12.55
C GLU A 118 -0.96 14.37 11.84
N THR A 119 -1.75 13.67 11.03
CA THR A 119 -2.70 14.31 10.10
C THR A 119 -4.17 14.10 10.45
N LEU A 120 -4.53 13.01 11.13
CA LEU A 120 -5.92 12.62 11.40
C LEU A 120 -6.18 12.31 12.88
N TYR A 121 -5.31 11.54 13.54
CA TYR A 121 -5.44 11.29 14.98
C TYR A 121 -4.80 12.42 15.80
N CYS A 122 -5.26 13.65 15.56
CA CYS A 122 -4.73 14.86 16.17
C CYS A 122 -5.84 15.90 16.43
N ARG A 123 -5.47 17.06 17.00
CA ARG A 123 -6.43 18.12 17.35
C ARG A 123 -7.14 18.76 16.15
N THR A 124 -6.52 18.72 14.98
CA THR A 124 -7.00 19.35 13.75
C THR A 124 -6.89 18.36 12.59
N PRO A 125 -7.80 17.37 12.52
CA PRO A 125 -7.75 16.31 11.51
C PRO A 125 -7.93 16.87 10.09
N SER A 126 -7.19 16.32 9.13
CA SER A 126 -7.26 16.68 7.72
C SER A 126 -6.92 15.48 6.83
N LEU A 127 -7.93 15.00 6.10
CA LEU A 127 -7.78 13.91 5.12
C LEU A 127 -6.86 14.34 3.97
N GLU A 128 -7.01 15.57 3.49
CA GLU A 128 -6.15 16.14 2.45
C GLU A 128 -4.66 16.10 2.85
N ARG A 129 -4.34 16.50 4.09
CA ARG A 129 -2.97 16.41 4.62
C ARG A 129 -2.49 14.96 4.69
N TYR A 130 -3.33 14.01 5.09
CA TYR A 130 -2.99 12.59 5.08
C TYR A 130 -2.64 12.10 3.67
N GLN A 131 -3.45 12.46 2.67
CA GLN A 131 -3.30 12.04 1.28
C GLN A 131 -2.03 12.62 0.63
N MET A 132 -1.65 13.85 0.99
CA MET A 132 -0.45 14.53 0.46
C MET A 132 0.86 14.15 1.18
N THR A 133 0.78 13.66 2.42
CA THR A 133 1.96 13.33 3.23
C THR A 133 2.41 11.91 2.94
N ARG A 134 3.72 11.75 2.67
CA ARG A 134 4.37 10.48 2.36
C ARG A 134 5.75 10.43 3.00
N HIS A 135 6.17 9.22 3.39
CA HIS A 135 7.55 8.99 3.80
C HIS A 135 8.49 9.07 2.59
N PRO A 136 9.68 9.67 2.73
CA PRO A 136 10.55 9.98 1.59
C PRO A 136 11.33 8.77 1.07
N TRP A 137 10.71 7.60 0.87
CA TRP A 137 11.36 6.51 0.14
C TRP A 137 11.67 6.95 -1.29
N SER A 138 12.82 6.51 -1.81
CA SER A 138 13.24 6.93 -3.14
C SER A 138 12.19 6.57 -4.19
N SER A 139 11.97 7.50 -5.12
CA SER A 139 11.19 7.28 -6.33
C SER A 139 11.98 6.54 -7.42
N ASP A 140 13.29 6.35 -7.21
CA ASP A 140 14.18 5.67 -8.15
C ASP A 140 14.74 4.37 -7.52
N PRO A 141 14.40 3.19 -8.05
CA PRO A 141 14.93 1.91 -7.57
C PRO A 141 16.45 1.76 -7.75
N SER A 142 17.12 2.67 -8.46
CA SER A 142 18.56 2.71 -8.60
C SER A 142 19.28 3.62 -7.58
N ASP A 143 18.54 4.35 -6.74
CA ASP A 143 19.11 5.24 -5.74
C ASP A 143 19.52 4.48 -4.46
N PRO A 144 20.82 4.40 -4.13
CA PRO A 144 21.30 3.72 -2.94
C PRO A 144 20.98 4.47 -1.63
N ALA A 145 20.47 5.70 -1.70
CA ALA A 145 20.12 6.49 -0.53
C ALA A 145 18.71 6.14 -0.05
N ILE A 146 18.64 5.13 0.81
CA ILE A 146 17.84 5.06 2.06
C ILE A 146 17.98 3.62 2.55
N ARG A 147 18.93 3.43 3.46
CA ARG A 147 18.97 2.31 4.40
C ARG A 147 19.13 2.89 5.79
#